data_AF-A0A5E4IUY9-F1
#
_entry.id   AF-A0A5E4IUY9-F1
#
_cell.length_a   1.000
_cell.length_b   1.000
_cell.length_c   1.000
_cell.angle_alpha   90.00
_cell.angle_beta   90.00
_cell.angle_gamma   90.00
#
_symmetry.space_group_name_H-M   'P 1'
#
loop_
_entity.id
_entity.type
_entity.pdbx_description
1 polymer ?
#
loop_
_entity_poly.entity_id
_entity_poly.type
_entity_poly.pdbx_seq_one_letter_code
_entity_poly.pdbx_strand_id
1 'polypeptide(L)'
;MVVDLEEKSTFRSKHSGLDLRRVKICLIARTLEAHRSLLFKIRRAEHDGICSTDEDGKITGRWRIANSSFCGMGEEHNPEYYHEILIEEVEDLEIESLSINGLVLRPYFYEEEFDCEDLSIKSRVMVSPEQDAILRMLMKDYEYFQVVRRGISEELREMRFSNTILWSRHGNRFKYEIILVDRSYDERDRPLARLFQPQMSRMQSAIAAQAEMVEAILETLVMRKYLTEGNVAEMRKKAAERIWDRKREFYEVRDIDEFLRPPTRLTWD
;
A
#
# COMPACT_ATOMS: atom_id res chain seq x y z
N MET A 1 -1.76 -15.38 -37.00
CA MET A 1 -2.26 -15.88 -35.70
C MET A 1 -3.65 -16.39 -35.91
N VAL A 2 -4.04 -17.47 -35.24
CA VAL A 2 -5.40 -18.00 -35.26
C VAL A 2 -5.91 -18.04 -33.83
N VAL A 3 -7.11 -17.51 -33.57
CA VAL A 3 -7.81 -17.73 -32.31
C VAL A 3 -8.37 -19.13 -32.35
N ASP A 4 -7.93 -19.95 -31.41
CA ASP A 4 -8.34 -21.34 -31.30
C ASP A 4 -9.57 -21.46 -30.40
N LEU A 5 -9.59 -20.69 -29.30
CA LEU A 5 -10.68 -20.68 -28.34
C LEU A 5 -10.78 -19.33 -27.63
N GLU A 6 -12.01 -18.88 -27.41
CA GLU A 6 -12.33 -17.75 -26.54
C GLU A 6 -13.40 -18.17 -25.54
N GLU A 7 -13.06 -18.23 -24.26
CA GLU A 7 -14.00 -18.54 -23.19
C GLU A 7 -14.26 -17.28 -22.36
N LYS A 8 -15.55 -16.94 -22.21
CA LYS A 8 -16.00 -15.82 -21.38
C LYS A 8 -16.59 -16.37 -20.09
N SER A 9 -16.14 -15.81 -18.98
CA SER A 9 -16.62 -16.13 -17.64
C SER A 9 -16.74 -14.83 -16.83
N THR A 10 -17.34 -14.93 -15.65
CA THR A 10 -17.37 -13.85 -14.67
C THR A 10 -16.69 -14.28 -13.38
N PHE A 11 -16.18 -13.31 -12.64
CA PHE A 11 -15.66 -13.50 -11.29
C PHE A 11 -16.10 -12.33 -10.42
N ARG A 12 -16.24 -12.59 -9.11
CA ARG A 12 -16.65 -11.56 -8.16
C ARG A 12 -15.44 -10.74 -7.73
N SER A 13 -15.53 -9.41 -7.84
CA SER A 13 -14.49 -8.50 -7.37
C SER A 13 -14.31 -8.61 -5.86
N LYS A 14 -13.06 -8.59 -5.41
CA LYS A 14 -12.71 -8.51 -3.99
C LYS A 14 -12.90 -7.12 -3.41
N HIS A 15 -12.86 -6.09 -4.24
CA HIS A 15 -12.95 -4.70 -3.79
C HIS A 15 -14.41 -4.30 -3.52
N SER A 16 -15.25 -4.38 -4.56
CA SER A 16 -16.66 -3.93 -4.55
C SER A 16 -17.68 -5.07 -4.40
N GLY A 17 -17.28 -6.32 -4.68
CA GLY A 17 -18.21 -7.45 -4.73
C GLY A 17 -19.03 -7.54 -6.02
N LEU A 18 -18.78 -6.68 -7.01
CA LEU A 18 -19.42 -6.70 -8.34
C LEU A 18 -18.92 -7.88 -9.18
N ASP A 19 -19.75 -8.36 -10.10
CA ASP A 19 -19.35 -9.39 -11.07
C ASP A 19 -18.59 -8.74 -12.24
N LEU A 20 -17.30 -9.07 -12.36
CA LEU A 20 -16.40 -8.61 -13.40
C LEU A 20 -16.18 -9.68 -14.46
N ARG A 21 -15.88 -9.26 -15.69
CA ARG A 21 -15.66 -10.17 -16.81
C ARG A 21 -14.24 -10.71 -16.82
N ARG A 22 -14.11 -11.98 -17.20
CA ARG A 22 -12.84 -12.66 -17.45
C ARG A 22 -12.92 -13.35 -18.80
N VAL A 23 -11.89 -13.15 -19.60
CA VAL A 23 -11.78 -13.76 -20.93
C VAL A 23 -10.50 -14.56 -21.01
N LYS A 24 -10.64 -15.85 -21.32
CA LYS A 24 -9.53 -16.73 -21.63
C LYS A 24 -9.42 -16.84 -23.15
N ILE A 25 -8.25 -16.51 -23.67
CA ILE A 25 -7.96 -16.50 -25.11
C ILE A 25 -6.86 -17.52 -25.37
N CYS A 26 -7.16 -18.51 -26.20
CA CYS A 26 -6.18 -19.45 -26.74
C CYS A 26 -5.82 -19.05 -28.17
N LEU A 27 -4.54 -18.83 -28.43
CA LEU A 27 -4.03 -18.36 -29.73
C LEU A 27 -2.92 -19.29 -30.23
N ILE A 28 -2.92 -19.54 -31.54
CA ILE A 28 -1.82 -20.25 -32.20
C ILE A 28 -1.03 -19.26 -33.04
N ALA A 29 0.25 -19.08 -32.69
CA ALA A 29 1.24 -18.38 -33.50
C ALA A 29 2.04 -19.40 -34.32
N ARG A 30 1.77 -19.45 -35.64
CA ARG A 30 2.39 -20.40 -36.59
C ARG A 30 3.80 -20.03 -37.04
N THR A 31 4.34 -18.92 -36.55
CA THR A 31 5.69 -18.45 -36.89
C THR A 31 6.37 -17.86 -35.67
N LEU A 32 7.70 -17.96 -35.62
CA LEU A 32 8.52 -17.36 -34.56
C LEU A 32 8.32 -15.84 -34.47
N GLU A 33 8.12 -15.16 -35.60
CA GLU A 33 7.86 -13.73 -35.64
C GLU A 33 6.51 -13.37 -34.99
N ALA A 34 5.46 -14.12 -35.31
CA ALA A 34 4.14 -13.92 -34.71
C ALA A 34 4.19 -14.17 -33.19
N HIS A 35 4.90 -15.20 -32.75
CA HIS A 35 5.12 -15.51 -31.34
C HIS A 35 5.84 -14.36 -30.61
N ARG A 36 6.95 -13.86 -31.16
CA ARG A 36 7.70 -12.72 -30.56
C ARG A 36 6.88 -11.44 -30.51
N SER A 37 6.13 -11.15 -31.58
CA SER A 37 5.22 -9.99 -31.63
C SER A 37 4.14 -10.08 -30.55
N LEU A 38 3.56 -11.27 -30.34
CA LEU A 38 2.57 -11.50 -29.30
C LEU A 38 3.15 -11.33 -27.89
N LEU A 39 4.32 -11.92 -27.61
CA LEU A 39 4.99 -11.74 -26.32
C LEU A 39 5.29 -10.27 -26.01
N PHE A 40 5.71 -9.49 -27.02
CA PHE A 40 5.94 -8.06 -26.84
C PHE A 40 4.64 -7.31 -26.50
N LYS A 41 3.53 -7.64 -27.17
CA LYS A 41 2.21 -7.06 -26.88
C LYS A 41 1.71 -7.43 -25.50
N ILE A 42 1.89 -8.68 -25.07
CA ILE A 42 1.54 -9.16 -23.72
C ILE A 42 2.32 -8.35 -22.68
N ARG A 43 3.65 -8.28 -22.79
CA ARG A 43 4.48 -7.51 -21.85
C ARG A 43 4.12 -6.04 -21.78
N ARG A 44 3.80 -5.43 -22.93
CA ARG A 44 3.36 -4.05 -22.97
C ARG A 44 2.01 -3.89 -22.27
N ALA A 45 1.07 -4.78 -22.51
CA ALA A 45 -0.23 -4.78 -21.86
C ALA A 45 -0.17 -5.11 -20.36
N GLU A 46 0.82 -5.87 -19.90
CA GLU A 46 1.09 -6.09 -18.47
C GLU A 46 1.52 -4.80 -17.76
N HIS A 47 2.23 -3.90 -18.46
CA HIS A 47 2.69 -2.62 -17.92
C HIS A 47 1.66 -1.50 -18.08
N ASP A 48 1.10 -1.35 -19.29
CA ASP A 48 0.25 -0.21 -19.66
C ASP A 48 -1.25 -0.47 -19.39
N GLY A 49 -1.64 -1.74 -19.18
CA GLY A 49 -3.03 -2.17 -19.19
C GLY A 49 -3.63 -2.24 -20.60
N ILE A 50 -4.87 -2.74 -20.68
CA ILE A 50 -5.62 -2.86 -21.93
C ILE A 50 -6.91 -2.06 -21.80
N CYS A 51 -7.22 -1.21 -22.79
CA CYS A 51 -8.47 -0.48 -22.83
C CYS A 51 -9.34 -0.98 -23.99
N SER A 52 -10.61 -1.27 -23.70
CA SER A 52 -11.65 -1.37 -24.71
C SER A 52 -12.10 0.04 -25.10
N THR A 53 -12.35 0.27 -26.39
CA THR A 53 -12.84 1.54 -26.92
C THR A 53 -14.10 1.31 -27.75
N ASP A 54 -14.99 2.30 -27.77
CA ASP A 54 -16.09 2.35 -28.73
C ASP A 54 -15.63 2.89 -30.10
N GLU A 55 -16.56 3.01 -31.05
CA GLU A 55 -16.29 3.51 -32.41
C GLU A 55 -15.75 4.96 -32.41
N ASP A 56 -16.06 5.73 -31.37
CA ASP A 56 -15.62 7.12 -31.18
C ASP A 56 -14.27 7.20 -30.42
N GLY A 57 -13.66 6.06 -30.07
CA GLY A 57 -12.39 5.98 -29.36
C GLY A 57 -12.48 6.26 -27.86
N LYS A 58 -13.68 6.32 -27.29
CA LYS A 58 -13.88 6.50 -25.85
C LYS A 58 -13.69 5.17 -25.13
N ILE A 59 -12.98 5.19 -24.00
CA ILE A 59 -12.70 4.01 -23.21
C ILE A 59 -14.02 3.48 -22.59
N THR A 60 -14.36 2.23 -22.91
CA THR A 60 -15.57 1.53 -22.44
C THR A 60 -15.27 0.47 -21.38
N GLY A 61 -14.01 0.08 -21.22
CA GLY A 61 -13.59 -0.86 -20.19
C GLY A 61 -12.08 -0.93 -20.07
N ARG A 62 -11.58 -1.25 -18.87
CA ARG A 62 -10.17 -1.50 -18.61
C ARG A 62 -9.97 -2.96 -18.29
N TRP A 63 -8.83 -3.49 -18.71
CA TRP A 63 -8.48 -4.90 -18.53
C TRP A 63 -7.01 -5.03 -18.17
N ARG A 64 -6.70 -6.08 -17.44
CA ARG A 64 -5.33 -6.49 -17.10
C ARG A 64 -5.08 -7.91 -17.54
N ILE A 65 -3.81 -8.24 -17.79
CA ILE A 65 -3.38 -9.63 -17.98
C ILE A 65 -3.24 -10.25 -16.59
N ALA A 66 -4.13 -11.19 -16.27
CA ALA A 66 -4.09 -11.92 -15.01
C ALA A 66 -3.10 -13.09 -15.07
N ASN A 67 -3.00 -13.74 -16.23
CA ASN A 67 -2.03 -14.80 -16.47
C ASN A 67 -1.71 -14.88 -17.96
N SER A 68 -0.47 -15.24 -18.29
CA SER A 68 -0.07 -15.55 -19.65
C SER A 68 0.91 -16.73 -19.65
N SER A 69 0.67 -17.68 -20.53
CA SER A 69 1.55 -18.84 -20.70
C SER A 69 1.60 -19.24 -22.17
N PHE A 70 2.65 -19.96 -22.54
CA PHE A 70 2.75 -20.51 -23.87
C PHE A 70 3.55 -21.82 -23.88
N CYS A 71 3.28 -22.67 -24.86
CA CYS A 71 4.10 -23.82 -25.18
C CYS A 71 4.39 -23.86 -26.68
N GLY A 72 5.58 -24.33 -27.04
CA GLY A 72 5.94 -24.61 -28.43
C GLY A 72 5.70 -26.07 -28.74
N MET A 73 4.99 -26.36 -29.82
CA MET A 73 4.84 -27.70 -30.39
C MET A 73 5.17 -27.67 -31.89
N GLY A 74 5.61 -28.80 -32.44
CA GLY A 74 5.92 -28.91 -33.87
C GLY A 74 7.36 -29.31 -34.17
N GLU A 75 7.64 -29.58 -35.43
CA GLU A 75 8.98 -29.91 -35.93
C GLU A 75 9.85 -28.64 -36.02
N GLU A 76 11.18 -28.79 -35.93
CA GLU A 76 12.15 -27.67 -35.96
C GLU A 76 11.92 -26.65 -37.09
N HIS A 77 11.35 -27.11 -38.22
CA HIS A 77 11.16 -26.31 -39.43
C HIS A 77 9.75 -25.70 -39.54
N ASN A 78 8.81 -26.07 -38.67
CA ASN A 78 7.47 -25.48 -38.64
C ASN A 78 6.92 -25.44 -37.19
N PRO A 79 7.50 -24.58 -36.32
CA PRO A 79 7.07 -24.49 -34.93
C PRO A 79 5.72 -23.74 -34.81
N GLU A 80 4.80 -24.34 -34.09
CA GLU A 80 3.54 -23.74 -33.65
C GLU A 80 3.63 -23.39 -32.16
N TYR A 81 3.29 -22.14 -31.82
CA TYR A 81 3.28 -21.67 -30.45
C TYR A 81 1.84 -21.51 -29.98
N TYR A 82 1.45 -22.29 -29.00
CA TYR A 82 0.13 -22.25 -28.37
C TYR A 82 0.22 -21.33 -27.16
N HIS A 83 -0.58 -20.26 -27.17
CA HIS A 83 -0.64 -19.29 -26.11
C HIS A 83 -1.97 -19.40 -25.38
N GLU A 84 -1.92 -19.36 -24.06
CA GLU A 84 -3.08 -19.19 -23.20
C GLU A 84 -2.94 -17.86 -22.46
N ILE A 85 -3.87 -16.93 -22.72
CA ILE A 85 -3.88 -15.60 -22.13
C ILE A 85 -5.18 -15.43 -21.37
N LEU A 86 -5.08 -15.09 -20.09
CA LEU A 86 -6.20 -14.74 -19.24
C LEU A 86 -6.22 -13.24 -19.00
N ILE A 87 -7.26 -12.57 -19.49
CA ILE A 87 -7.51 -11.16 -19.21
C ILE A 87 -8.72 -11.00 -18.29
N GLU A 88 -8.61 -10.05 -17.37
CA GLU A 88 -9.66 -9.72 -16.40
C GLU A 88 -10.02 -8.25 -16.50
N GLU A 89 -11.30 -7.96 -16.45
CA GLU A 89 -11.82 -6.61 -16.34
C GLU A 89 -11.34 -6.00 -15.02
N VAL A 90 -10.92 -4.74 -15.11
CA VAL A 90 -10.48 -3.92 -13.98
C VAL A 90 -11.55 -2.87 -13.77
N GLU A 91 -12.07 -2.82 -12.54
CA GLU A 91 -13.01 -1.77 -12.15
C GLU A 91 -12.29 -0.50 -11.70
N ASP A 92 -12.99 0.61 -11.83
CA ASP A 92 -12.53 1.90 -11.35
C ASP A 92 -13.08 2.14 -9.95
N LEU A 93 -12.17 2.13 -8.98
CA LEU A 93 -12.50 2.34 -7.58
C LEU A 93 -12.63 3.83 -7.27
N GLU A 94 -13.86 4.30 -7.10
CA GLU A 94 -14.14 5.66 -6.67
C GLU A 94 -14.52 5.69 -5.19
N ILE A 95 -13.54 5.98 -4.33
CA ILE A 95 -13.82 6.18 -2.90
C ILE A 95 -14.47 7.55 -2.68
N GLU A 96 -15.60 7.57 -1.98
CA GLU A 96 -16.22 8.82 -1.52
C GLU A 96 -15.64 9.26 -0.18
N SER A 97 -15.56 8.32 0.76
CA SER A 97 -14.99 8.56 2.08
C SER A 97 -14.57 7.28 2.79
N LEU A 98 -13.56 7.42 3.64
CA LEU A 98 -13.07 6.36 4.53
C LEU A 98 -13.56 6.68 5.95
N SER A 99 -14.41 5.82 6.50
CA SER A 99 -14.92 5.97 7.86
C SER A 99 -14.14 5.06 8.81
N ILE A 100 -13.38 5.65 9.73
CA ILE A 100 -12.52 4.95 10.70
C ILE A 100 -13.09 5.17 12.10
N ASN A 101 -13.73 4.16 12.69
CA ASN A 101 -14.37 4.25 14.01
C ASN A 101 -15.27 5.50 14.18
N GLY A 102 -16.03 5.84 13.12
CA GLY A 102 -16.90 7.03 13.06
C GLY A 102 -16.22 8.32 12.58
N LEU A 103 -14.88 8.38 12.50
CA LEU A 103 -14.16 9.49 11.87
C LEU A 103 -14.25 9.38 10.34
N VAL A 104 -14.89 10.35 9.70
CA VAL A 104 -15.03 10.40 8.24
C VAL A 104 -13.88 11.20 7.63
N LEU A 105 -13.09 10.53 6.78
CA LEU A 105 -12.00 11.12 6.00
C LEU A 105 -12.34 11.08 4.52
N ARG A 106 -11.91 12.10 3.78
CA ARG A 106 -12.08 12.18 2.32
C ARG A 106 -10.72 12.11 1.65
N PRO A 107 -10.32 10.94 1.14
CA PRO A 107 -9.05 10.78 0.45
C PRO A 107 -9.02 11.58 -0.85
N TYR A 108 -7.86 12.16 -1.17
CA TYR A 108 -7.57 12.67 -2.52
C TYR A 108 -6.72 11.68 -3.33
N PHE A 109 -6.17 10.67 -2.66
CA PHE A 109 -5.52 9.51 -3.26
C PHE A 109 -5.96 8.26 -2.50
N TYR A 110 -6.25 7.20 -3.23
CA TYR A 110 -6.73 5.96 -2.67
C TYR A 110 -6.28 4.76 -3.51
N GLU A 111 -5.80 3.73 -2.86
CA GLU A 111 -5.36 2.49 -3.47
C GLU A 111 -5.64 1.33 -2.52
N GLU A 112 -6.12 0.23 -3.09
CA GLU A 112 -6.35 -1.03 -2.39
C GLU A 112 -5.48 -2.12 -2.99
N GLU A 113 -4.88 -2.94 -2.14
CA GLU A 113 -4.08 -4.08 -2.53
C GLU A 113 -4.50 -5.30 -1.71
N PHE A 114 -4.85 -6.39 -2.40
CA PHE A 114 -5.25 -7.65 -1.79
C PHE A 114 -4.12 -8.68 -1.86
N ASP A 115 -3.76 -9.26 -0.71
CA ASP A 115 -2.90 -10.43 -0.61
C ASP A 115 -3.72 -11.65 -0.15
N CYS A 116 -4.08 -12.47 -1.12
CA CYS A 116 -5.17 -13.45 -0.98
C CYS A 116 -6.46 -12.74 -0.52
N GLU A 117 -6.88 -12.92 0.73
CA GLU A 117 -8.08 -12.27 1.30
C GLU A 117 -7.77 -11.03 2.16
N ASP A 118 -6.50 -10.74 2.44
CA ASP A 118 -6.13 -9.63 3.31
C ASP A 118 -6.11 -8.33 2.51
N LEU A 119 -6.84 -7.33 2.99
CA LEU A 119 -6.87 -6.00 2.40
C LEU A 119 -5.83 -5.08 3.03
N SER A 120 -5.06 -4.40 2.19
CA SER A 120 -4.29 -3.23 2.59
C SER A 120 -4.78 -2.00 1.83
N ILE A 121 -4.91 -0.88 2.53
CA ILE A 121 -5.39 0.39 1.98
C ILE A 121 -4.31 1.43 2.15
N LYS A 122 -3.95 2.11 1.06
CA LYS A 122 -3.11 3.31 1.08
C LYS A 122 -3.98 4.51 0.72
N SER A 123 -4.02 5.49 1.59
CA SER A 123 -4.91 6.64 1.46
C SER A 123 -4.18 7.92 1.81
N ARG A 124 -4.34 8.97 1.00
CA ARG A 124 -3.83 10.29 1.35
C ARG A 124 -4.97 11.25 1.60
N VAL A 125 -4.92 11.90 2.76
CA VAL A 125 -6.01 12.74 3.27
C VAL A 125 -5.48 14.08 3.74
N MET A 126 -6.34 15.10 3.61
CA MET A 126 -6.14 16.41 4.24
C MET A 126 -7.09 16.50 5.43
N VAL A 127 -6.54 16.71 6.63
CA VAL A 127 -7.31 16.69 7.88
C VAL A 127 -7.26 18.03 8.60
N SER A 128 -8.36 18.36 9.27
CA SER A 128 -8.45 19.53 10.16
C SER A 128 -7.73 19.27 11.50
N PRO A 129 -7.46 20.31 12.31
CA PRO A 129 -6.89 20.14 13.65
C PRO A 129 -7.72 19.24 14.57
N GLU A 130 -9.05 19.28 14.46
CA GLU A 130 -9.95 18.43 15.25
C GLU A 130 -9.86 16.97 14.82
N GLN A 131 -9.83 16.71 13.51
CA GLN A 131 -9.64 15.37 12.96
C GLN A 131 -8.25 14.80 13.27
N ASP A 132 -7.23 15.66 13.25
CA ASP A 132 -5.86 15.31 13.64
C ASP A 132 -5.79 14.86 15.09
N ALA A 133 -6.47 15.55 16.02
CA ALA A 133 -6.52 15.13 17.41
C ALA A 133 -7.15 13.73 17.59
N ILE A 134 -8.25 13.46 16.87
CA ILE A 134 -8.90 12.15 16.89
C ILE A 134 -8.01 11.06 16.29
N LEU A 135 -7.36 11.34 15.14
CA LEU A 135 -6.42 10.42 14.50
C LEU A 135 -5.26 10.06 15.43
N ARG A 136 -4.69 11.06 16.12
CA ARG A 136 -3.61 10.82 17.08
C ARG A 136 -4.03 9.90 18.22
N MET A 137 -5.25 10.04 18.72
CA MET A 137 -5.79 9.12 19.72
C MET A 137 -5.89 7.70 19.18
N LEU A 138 -6.51 7.53 18.00
CA LEU A 138 -6.67 6.21 17.37
C LEU A 138 -5.32 5.53 17.07
N MET A 139 -4.31 6.30 16.66
CA MET A 139 -2.96 5.79 16.38
C MET A 139 -2.15 5.46 17.65
N LYS A 140 -2.54 6.00 18.80
CA LYS A 140 -1.84 5.77 20.07
C LYS A 140 -2.19 4.41 20.67
N ASP A 141 -3.44 3.99 20.51
CA ASP A 141 -3.97 2.84 21.24
C ASP A 141 -3.60 1.49 20.57
N TYR A 142 -2.98 1.50 19.37
CA TYR A 142 -2.51 0.32 18.62
C TYR A 142 -3.54 -0.83 18.44
N GLU A 143 -4.82 -0.54 18.67
CA GLU A 143 -5.91 -1.51 18.58
C GLU A 143 -6.51 -1.56 17.17
N TYR A 144 -7.21 -2.67 16.90
CA TYR A 144 -8.03 -2.82 15.71
C TYR A 144 -9.29 -1.95 15.81
N PHE A 145 -9.69 -1.39 14.69
CA PHE A 145 -10.87 -0.56 14.57
C PHE A 145 -11.65 -0.88 13.30
N GLN A 146 -12.93 -0.53 13.31
CA GLN A 146 -13.80 -0.75 12.17
C GLN A 146 -13.59 0.33 11.10
N VAL A 147 -13.46 -0.13 9.85
CA VAL A 147 -13.27 0.70 8.66
C VAL A 147 -14.39 0.40 7.66
N VAL A 148 -15.00 1.46 7.12
CA VAL A 148 -15.96 1.39 6.01
C VAL A 148 -15.45 2.20 4.83
N ARG A 149 -15.49 1.61 3.64
CA ARG A 149 -14.99 2.17 2.37
C ARG A 149 -16.15 2.69 1.52
N ARG A 150 -16.77 3.78 1.95
CA ARG A 150 -17.98 4.32 1.29
C ARG A 150 -17.68 4.73 -0.15
N GLY A 151 -18.55 4.30 -1.07
CA GLY A 151 -18.36 4.42 -2.52
C GLY A 151 -17.83 3.15 -3.18
N ILE A 152 -17.17 2.25 -2.42
CA ILE A 152 -16.65 0.97 -2.93
C ILE A 152 -17.37 -0.20 -2.27
N SER A 153 -17.38 -0.26 -0.94
CA SER A 153 -18.07 -1.28 -0.16
C SER A 153 -18.47 -0.77 1.22
N GLU A 154 -19.73 -1.02 1.57
CA GLU A 154 -20.30 -0.69 2.89
C GLU A 154 -20.01 -1.77 3.95
N GLU A 155 -19.28 -2.84 3.57
CA GLU A 155 -18.88 -3.90 4.50
C GLU A 155 -17.86 -3.38 5.52
N LEU A 156 -18.13 -3.63 6.80
CA LEU A 156 -17.23 -3.30 7.90
C LEU A 156 -16.03 -4.25 7.90
N ARG A 157 -14.82 -3.69 7.92
CA ARG A 157 -13.58 -4.46 8.11
C ARG A 157 -12.83 -4.03 9.35
N GLU A 158 -12.33 -4.99 10.12
CA GLU A 158 -11.44 -4.72 11.25
C GLU A 158 -10.02 -4.52 10.73
N MET A 159 -9.47 -3.32 10.93
CA MET A 159 -8.14 -2.96 10.44
C MET A 159 -7.36 -2.26 11.54
N ARG A 160 -6.05 -2.16 11.35
CA ARG A 160 -5.19 -1.29 12.16
C ARG A 160 -4.36 -0.37 11.28
N PHE A 161 -3.81 0.67 11.89
CA PHE A 161 -2.78 1.47 11.27
C PHE A 161 -1.50 0.66 11.04
N SER A 162 -0.81 0.95 9.94
CA SER A 162 0.58 0.56 9.77
C SER A 162 1.46 1.24 10.81
N ASN A 163 2.59 0.61 11.13
CA ASN A 163 3.59 1.18 12.04
C ASN A 163 4.29 2.43 11.48
N THR A 164 4.10 2.72 10.20
CA THR A 164 4.68 3.87 9.50
C THR A 164 3.57 4.67 8.83
N ILE A 165 3.34 5.88 9.33
CA ILE A 165 2.36 6.84 8.80
C ILE A 165 3.07 8.16 8.61
N LEU A 166 3.20 8.58 7.36
CA LEU A 166 3.81 9.86 7.03
C LEU A 166 2.82 10.99 7.25
N TRP A 167 3.31 12.13 7.71
CA TRP A 167 2.51 13.34 7.86
C TRP A 167 3.31 14.58 7.47
N SER A 168 2.62 15.63 7.06
CA SER A 168 3.22 16.94 6.81
C SER A 168 2.24 18.05 7.17
N ARG A 169 2.78 19.22 7.52
CA ARG A 169 1.97 20.39 7.82
C ARG A 169 1.71 21.19 6.54
N HIS A 170 0.44 21.52 6.30
CA HIS A 170 0.02 22.28 5.12
C HIS A 170 -0.87 23.46 5.55
N GLY A 171 -0.23 24.55 5.97
CA GLY A 171 -0.91 25.71 6.57
C GLY A 171 -1.53 25.38 7.92
N ASN A 172 -2.85 25.48 8.02
CA ASN A 172 -3.64 25.13 9.21
C ASN A 172 -4.23 23.71 9.16
N ARG A 173 -3.79 22.89 8.20
CA ARG A 173 -4.22 21.50 8.02
C ARG A 173 -3.01 20.59 8.01
N PHE A 174 -3.28 19.29 8.09
CA PHE A 174 -2.25 18.25 8.03
C PHE A 174 -2.55 17.35 6.84
N LYS A 175 -1.52 17.03 6.05
CA LYS A 175 -1.60 15.92 5.10
C LYS A 175 -1.12 14.66 5.81
N TYR A 176 -1.80 13.55 5.56
CA TYR A 176 -1.40 12.22 6.03
C TYR A 176 -1.36 11.24 4.87
N GLU A 177 -0.40 10.34 4.91
CA GLU A 177 -0.46 9.06 4.20
C GLU A 177 -0.82 7.98 5.21
N ILE A 178 -2.08 7.57 5.18
CA ILE A 178 -2.64 6.54 6.04
C ILE A 178 -2.51 5.20 5.31
N ILE A 179 -1.87 4.25 5.98
CA ILE A 179 -1.81 2.86 5.54
C ILE A 179 -2.58 2.01 6.54
N LEU A 180 -3.61 1.31 6.09
CA LEU A 180 -4.41 0.39 6.89
C LEU A 180 -4.15 -1.04 6.46
N VAL A 181 -4.13 -1.95 7.44
CA VAL A 181 -3.90 -3.38 7.22
C VAL A 181 -5.01 -4.17 7.91
N ASP A 182 -5.59 -5.12 7.19
CA ASP A 182 -6.62 -6.03 7.69
C ASP A 182 -6.11 -6.85 8.88
N ARG A 183 -6.97 -7.12 9.86
CA ARG A 183 -6.64 -7.95 11.03
C ARG A 183 -6.22 -9.35 10.62
N SER A 184 -6.84 -9.92 9.60
CA SER A 184 -6.54 -11.27 9.11
C SER A 184 -5.09 -11.42 8.64
N TYR A 185 -4.43 -10.32 8.26
CA TYR A 185 -3.02 -10.32 7.86
C TYR A 185 -2.09 -10.71 9.01
N ASP A 186 -2.37 -10.23 10.23
CA ASP A 186 -1.55 -10.47 11.41
C ASP A 186 -1.81 -11.83 12.06
N GLU A 187 -2.97 -12.42 11.79
CA GLU A 187 -3.33 -13.77 12.27
C GLU A 187 -2.64 -14.87 11.45
N ARG A 188 -2.15 -14.55 10.25
CA ARG A 188 -1.35 -15.49 9.46
C ARG A 188 0.06 -15.54 10.03
N ASP A 189 0.56 -16.76 10.27
CA ASP A 189 1.93 -17.03 10.66
C ASP A 189 2.88 -16.81 9.46
N ARG A 190 2.99 -15.55 9.03
CA ARG A 190 3.90 -15.11 7.98
C ARG A 190 5.09 -14.42 8.66
N PRO A 191 6.33 -14.69 8.23
CA PRO A 191 7.48 -13.97 8.72
C PRO A 191 7.41 -12.51 8.23
N LEU A 192 6.77 -11.67 9.03
CA LEU A 192 6.74 -10.21 8.94
C LEU A 192 8.15 -9.65 9.24
N ALA A 193 9.12 -9.91 8.37
CA ALA A 193 10.50 -9.57 8.67
C ALA A 193 11.29 -9.29 7.39
N ARG A 194 11.21 -8.04 6.89
CA ARG A 194 12.33 -7.35 6.20
C ARG A 194 12.06 -5.93 5.68
N LEU A 195 10.86 -5.35 5.81
CA LEU A 195 10.74 -3.93 5.52
C LEU A 195 11.52 -3.11 6.57
N PHE A 196 12.46 -2.30 6.10
CA PHE A 196 13.30 -1.35 6.86
C PHE A 196 14.46 -1.92 7.72
N GLN A 197 14.78 -3.21 7.61
CA GLN A 197 16.04 -3.75 8.15
C GLN A 197 17.11 -3.72 7.05
N PRO A 198 18.36 -3.26 7.29
CA PRO A 198 19.06 -3.05 8.57
C PRO A 198 19.03 -1.62 9.13
N GLN A 199 18.41 -0.67 8.44
CA GLN A 199 18.40 0.75 8.85
C GLN A 199 17.70 0.93 10.20
N MET A 200 16.59 0.24 10.42
CA MET A 200 15.84 0.25 11.68
C MET A 200 16.65 -0.32 12.84
N SER A 201 17.36 -1.45 12.64
CA SER A 201 18.28 -2.00 13.66
C SER A 201 19.38 -1.01 14.02
N ARG A 202 19.99 -0.32 13.04
CA ARG A 202 21.03 0.68 13.32
C ARG A 202 20.49 1.90 14.06
N MET A 203 19.30 2.37 13.71
CA MET A 203 18.60 3.44 14.45
C MET A 203 18.30 3.01 15.88
N GLN A 204 17.79 1.79 16.08
CA GLN A 204 17.53 1.23 17.41
C GLN A 204 18.82 1.13 18.25
N SER A 205 19.93 0.68 17.68
CA SER A 205 21.22 0.63 18.39
C SER A 205 21.75 2.02 18.76
N ALA A 206 21.64 2.99 17.85
CA ALA A 206 22.07 4.37 18.12
C ALA A 206 21.20 5.03 19.21
N ILE A 207 19.89 4.78 19.20
CA ILE A 207 18.95 5.26 20.21
C ILE A 207 19.22 4.59 21.57
N ALA A 208 19.48 3.28 21.61
CA ALA A 208 19.83 2.58 22.83
C ALA A 208 21.12 3.15 23.46
N ALA A 209 22.14 3.41 22.65
CA ALA A 209 23.38 4.04 23.13
C ALA A 209 23.14 5.46 23.68
N GLN A 210 22.27 6.25 23.05
CA GLN A 210 21.87 7.56 23.55
C GLN A 210 21.05 7.47 24.84
N ALA A 211 20.16 6.49 24.97
CA ALA A 211 19.37 6.26 26.18
C ALA A 211 20.28 5.91 27.38
N GLU A 212 21.24 5.01 27.20
CA GLU A 212 22.25 4.68 28.21
C GLU A 212 23.09 5.89 28.62
N MET A 213 23.48 6.73 27.66
CA MET A 213 24.24 7.95 27.96
C MET A 213 23.41 8.94 28.80
N VAL A 214 22.12 9.08 28.51
CA VAL A 214 21.21 9.92 29.29
C VAL A 214 21.03 9.37 30.70
N GLU A 215 20.88 8.05 30.85
CA GLU A 215 20.77 7.42 32.17
C GLU A 215 22.05 7.60 33.00
N ALA A 216 23.23 7.39 32.41
CA ALA A 216 24.50 7.65 33.07
C ALA A 216 24.65 9.12 33.53
N ILE A 217 24.14 10.08 32.75
CA ILE A 217 24.09 11.49 33.13
C ILE A 217 23.14 11.72 34.31
N LEU A 218 21.93 11.17 34.27
CA LEU A 218 20.94 11.31 35.35
C LEU A 218 21.46 10.70 36.65
N GLU A 219 22.05 9.52 36.60
CA GLU A 219 22.69 8.86 37.75
C GLU A 219 23.85 9.70 38.31
N THR A 220 24.70 10.25 37.44
CA THR A 220 25.80 11.13 37.86
C THR A 220 25.29 12.39 38.55
N LEU A 221 24.19 12.98 38.05
CA LEU A 221 23.57 14.17 38.63
C LEU A 221 22.90 13.89 39.98
N VAL A 222 22.31 12.70 40.16
CA VAL A 222 21.79 12.23 41.45
C VAL A 222 22.93 12.00 42.44
N MET A 223 23.98 11.29 42.02
CA MET A 223 25.16 11.00 42.84
C MET A 223 25.85 12.29 43.32
N ARG A 224 25.96 13.29 42.45
CA ARG A 224 26.50 14.62 42.78
C ARG A 224 25.50 15.53 43.51
N LYS A 225 24.31 15.03 43.84
CA LYS A 225 23.23 15.73 44.56
C LYS A 225 22.72 17.00 43.87
N TYR A 226 22.89 17.11 42.55
CA TYR A 226 22.26 18.16 41.75
C TYR A 226 20.80 17.83 41.43
N LEU A 227 20.43 16.55 41.45
CA LEU A 227 19.06 16.06 41.34
C LEU A 227 18.73 15.09 42.48
N THR A 228 17.44 14.95 42.79
CA THR A 228 16.93 13.90 43.66
C THR A 228 16.38 12.76 42.82
N GLU A 229 16.29 11.56 43.38
CA GLU A 229 15.63 10.42 42.71
C GLU A 229 14.17 10.74 42.35
N GLY A 230 13.47 11.52 43.19
CA GLY A 230 12.11 12.00 42.92
C GLY A 230 12.04 12.88 41.66
N ASN A 231 13.00 13.78 41.46
CA ASN A 231 13.08 14.61 40.26
C ASN A 231 13.28 13.75 39.01
N VAL A 232 14.14 12.73 39.09
CA VAL A 232 14.40 11.80 37.98
C VAL A 232 13.15 10.96 37.65
N ALA A 233 12.44 10.46 38.66
CA ALA A 233 11.19 9.72 38.47
C ALA A 233 10.11 10.57 37.79
N GLU A 234 9.97 11.84 38.18
CA GLU A 234 9.04 12.77 37.54
C GLU A 234 9.44 13.07 36.09
N MET A 235 10.75 13.27 35.82
CA MET A 235 11.27 13.44 34.46
C MET A 235 10.98 12.23 33.58
N ARG A 236 11.19 11.00 34.09
CA ARG A 236 10.87 9.76 33.37
C ARG A 236 9.38 9.64 33.07
N LYS A 237 8.50 9.97 34.03
CA LYS A 237 7.05 9.99 33.83
C LYS A 237 6.64 10.96 32.72
N LYS A 238 7.14 12.20 32.77
CA LYS A 238 6.90 13.22 31.73
C LYS A 238 7.46 12.81 30.37
N ALA A 239 8.61 12.14 30.34
CA ALA A 239 9.18 11.62 29.10
C ALA A 239 8.29 10.52 28.51
N ALA A 240 7.84 9.56 29.32
CA ALA A 240 6.95 8.48 28.92
C ALA A 240 5.62 8.97 28.33
N GLU A 241 5.03 10.00 28.94
CA GLU A 241 3.81 10.65 28.46
C GLU A 241 3.98 11.29 27.05
N ARG A 242 5.21 11.64 26.66
CA ARG A 242 5.55 12.29 25.38
C ARG A 242 6.21 11.37 24.36
N ILE A 243 6.45 10.10 24.67
CA ILE A 243 7.13 9.15 23.76
C ILE A 243 6.40 9.07 22.43
N TRP A 244 5.07 8.99 22.45
CA TRP A 244 4.27 8.86 21.23
C TRP A 244 4.37 10.11 20.35
N ASP A 245 4.23 11.30 20.94
CA ASP A 245 4.36 12.57 20.20
C ASP A 245 5.72 12.69 19.52
N ARG A 246 6.80 12.33 20.21
CA ARG A 246 8.15 12.30 19.64
C ARG A 246 8.34 11.21 18.58
N LYS A 247 7.71 10.05 18.76
CA LYS A 247 7.77 8.96 17.76
C LYS A 247 7.15 9.41 16.42
N ARG A 248 6.04 10.17 16.48
CA ARG A 248 5.37 10.73 15.31
C ARG A 248 6.24 11.74 14.56
N GLU A 249 7.04 12.55 15.25
CA GLU A 249 7.93 13.53 14.60
C GLU A 249 8.96 12.88 13.66
N PHE A 250 9.37 11.63 13.88
CA PHE A 250 10.25 10.90 12.95
C PHE A 250 9.64 10.64 11.58
N TYR A 251 8.31 10.69 11.48
CA TYR A 251 7.57 10.47 10.23
C TYR A 251 7.05 11.77 9.61
N GLU A 252 7.47 12.92 10.14
CA GLU A 252 7.19 14.21 9.51
C GLU A 252 8.05 14.38 8.25
N VAL A 253 7.40 14.70 7.13
CA VAL A 253 8.05 15.08 5.87
C VAL A 253 7.66 16.49 5.49
N ARG A 254 8.46 17.13 4.63
CA ARG A 254 8.15 18.51 4.15
C ARG A 254 6.84 18.56 3.38
N ASP A 255 6.68 17.63 2.43
CA ASP A 255 5.44 17.37 1.72
C ASP A 255 5.40 15.88 1.35
N ILE A 256 4.22 15.27 1.52
CA ILE A 256 4.02 13.83 1.29
C ILE A 256 4.09 13.48 -0.20
N ASP A 257 3.53 14.31 -1.06
CA ASP A 257 3.42 14.03 -2.49
C ASP A 257 4.80 14.11 -3.15
N GLU A 258 5.62 15.09 -2.75
CA GLU A 258 7.01 15.22 -3.17
C GLU A 258 7.88 14.05 -2.67
N PHE A 259 7.71 13.63 -1.41
CA PHE A 259 8.51 12.56 -0.83
C PHE A 259 8.26 11.21 -1.50
N LEU A 260 6.99 10.91 -1.82
CA LEU A 260 6.58 9.63 -2.40
C LEU A 260 6.72 9.57 -3.93
N ARG A 261 6.86 10.73 -4.58
CA ARG A 261 7.24 10.82 -5.99
C ARG A 261 8.59 11.54 -6.09
N PRO A 262 9.70 10.89 -5.66
CA PRO A 262 11.00 11.50 -5.82
C PRO A 262 11.18 11.82 -7.31
N PRO A 263 11.69 13.01 -7.66
CA PRO A 263 11.97 13.32 -9.05
C PRO A 263 12.82 12.19 -9.62
N THR A 264 12.45 11.70 -10.81
CA THR A 264 13.32 10.83 -11.59
C THR A 264 14.67 11.52 -11.63
N ARG A 265 15.64 11.00 -10.86
CA ARG A 265 17.03 11.36 -11.06
C ARG A 265 17.28 10.94 -12.50
N LEU A 266 17.34 11.93 -13.39
CA LEU A 266 18.07 11.81 -14.64
C LEU A 266 19.45 11.33 -14.24
N THR A 267 19.64 10.01 -14.27
CA THR A 267 20.95 9.42 -14.35
C THR A 267 21.49 9.92 -15.68
N TRP A 268 22.37 10.92 -15.62
CA TRP A 268 23.23 11.26 -16.72
C TRP A 268 24.14 10.05 -16.93
N ASP A 269 23.99 9.44 -18.10
CA ASP A 269 24.87 8.51 -18.83
C ASP A 269 25.64 7.43 -18.04
#